data_AF-A0A899G6F8-F1
#
_entry.id   AF-A0A899G6F8-F1
#
_cell.length_a   1.000
_cell.length_b   1.000
_cell.length_c   1.000
_cell.angle_alpha   90.00
_cell.angle_beta   90.00
_cell.angle_gamma   90.00
#
_symmetry.space_group_name_H-M   'P 1'
#
loop_
_entity.id
_entity.type
_entity.pdbx_description
1 polymer ?
#
loop_
_entity_poly.entity_id
_entity_poly.type
_entity_poly.pdbx_seq_one_letter_code
_entity_poly.pdbx_strand_id
1 'polypeptide(L)'
;MLILNWKGTTYVAEIYAEKYCSKFSRYPDRLYSPENEYLLIEEATRYGSFAFLLFSIISLLGTFFFPLFISEKKLFKYILRAKCFSILEKINIHFLWTFGHFIFSLCMLSTILVRTTTQAVVIIALCGLSWAITLWAPFSLIAIELSSNNELHRSGTILGVHNTFVTIPQVLSIIMVGIIFKLTGYKKFEDIIKCRDNMDYSFIWIFQISGISSIIAMYLTFKLYTNDSSYERHGI
;
A
#
# COMPACT_ATOMS: atom_id res chain seq x y z
N MET A 1 -32.38 -8.24 -2.43
CA MET A 1 -31.25 -9.11 -2.05
C MET A 1 -30.03 -8.67 -2.87
N LEU A 2 -29.47 -7.52 -2.52
CA LEU A 2 -28.49 -6.76 -3.32
C LEU A 2 -27.46 -6.12 -2.37
N ILE A 3 -27.08 -6.89 -1.36
CA ILE A 3 -26.22 -6.46 -0.26
C ILE A 3 -24.98 -7.35 -0.34
N LEU A 4 -23.80 -6.72 -0.53
CA LEU A 4 -22.45 -7.28 -0.33
C LEU A 4 -21.84 -8.20 -1.42
N ASN A 5 -21.82 -7.76 -2.68
CA ASN A 5 -20.84 -8.27 -3.68
C ASN A 5 -19.51 -7.48 -3.67
N TRP A 6 -19.19 -6.82 -2.55
CA TRP A 6 -17.89 -6.23 -2.30
C TRP A 6 -17.09 -7.19 -1.42
N LYS A 7 -16.61 -8.27 -2.01
CA LYS A 7 -15.68 -9.19 -1.34
C LYS A 7 -14.36 -8.44 -1.23
N GLY A 8 -14.14 -7.83 -0.06
CA GLY A 8 -13.23 -6.72 0.16
C GLY A 8 -11.75 -6.94 -0.14
N THR A 9 -11.32 -8.08 -0.67
CA THR A 9 -9.92 -8.50 -0.77
C THR A 9 -9.69 -9.44 -1.96
N THR A 10 -10.18 -9.07 -3.14
CA THR A 10 -10.19 -9.94 -4.33
C THR A 10 -8.85 -10.66 -4.56
N TYR A 11 -7.71 -9.96 -4.52
CA TYR A 11 -6.43 -10.61 -4.81
C TYR A 11 -6.03 -11.74 -3.84
N VAL A 12 -6.06 -11.50 -2.52
CA VAL A 12 -5.70 -12.53 -1.52
C VAL A 12 -6.71 -13.67 -1.53
N ALA A 13 -7.99 -13.32 -1.67
CA ALA A 13 -9.08 -14.29 -1.74
C ALA A 13 -9.01 -15.15 -3.01
N GLU A 14 -8.65 -14.57 -4.16
CA GLU A 14 -8.46 -15.26 -5.44
C GLU A 14 -7.29 -16.24 -5.36
N ILE A 15 -6.16 -15.85 -4.73
CA ILE A 15 -5.02 -16.76 -4.56
C ILE A 15 -5.41 -17.95 -3.67
N TYR A 16 -6.21 -17.69 -2.63
CA TYR A 16 -6.74 -18.76 -1.79
C TYR A 16 -7.66 -19.70 -2.58
N ALA A 17 -8.61 -19.14 -3.33
CA ALA A 17 -9.56 -19.90 -4.14
C ALA A 17 -8.88 -20.74 -5.22
N GLU A 18 -7.94 -20.17 -5.97
CA GLU A 18 -7.17 -20.90 -7.00
C GLU A 18 -6.36 -22.05 -6.39
N LYS A 19 -5.72 -21.83 -5.24
CA LYS A 19 -4.98 -22.87 -4.53
C LYS A 19 -5.90 -23.98 -4.00
N TYR A 20 -7.09 -23.63 -3.55
CA TYR A 20 -8.10 -24.60 -3.15
C TYR A 20 -8.56 -25.44 -4.36
N CYS A 21 -8.96 -24.79 -5.45
CA CYS A 21 -9.39 -25.45 -6.67
C CYS A 21 -8.32 -26.37 -7.26
N SER A 22 -7.06 -25.92 -7.34
CA SER A 22 -5.95 -26.75 -7.84
C SER A 22 -5.68 -27.98 -6.97
N LYS A 23 -5.89 -27.89 -5.64
CA LYS A 23 -5.74 -29.02 -4.71
C LYS A 23 -6.87 -30.05 -4.87
N PHE A 24 -8.11 -29.58 -5.05
CA PHE A 24 -9.30 -30.43 -5.11
C PHE A 24 -9.75 -30.82 -6.52
N SER A 25 -9.14 -30.26 -7.57
CA SER A 25 -9.39 -30.64 -8.98
C SER A 25 -9.18 -32.14 -9.26
N ARG A 26 -8.35 -32.83 -8.45
CA ARG A 26 -8.18 -34.30 -8.52
C ARG A 26 -9.34 -35.12 -7.95
N TYR A 27 -10.29 -34.50 -7.23
CA TYR A 27 -11.41 -35.18 -6.57
C TYR A 27 -12.72 -34.42 -6.85
N PRO A 28 -13.25 -34.51 -8.08
CA PRO A 28 -14.39 -33.69 -8.53
C PRO A 28 -15.65 -33.88 -7.67
N ASP A 29 -15.88 -35.08 -7.14
CA ASP A 29 -17.06 -35.40 -6.34
C ASP A 29 -17.13 -34.63 -5.01
N ARG A 30 -15.99 -34.17 -4.46
CA ARG A 30 -15.96 -33.34 -3.24
C ARG A 30 -16.09 -31.84 -3.52
N LEU A 31 -15.97 -31.42 -4.77
CA LEU A 31 -15.93 -30.00 -5.15
C LEU A 31 -17.33 -29.39 -5.31
N TYR A 32 -18.33 -30.22 -5.66
CA TYR A 32 -19.68 -29.80 -6.06
C TYR A 32 -20.73 -29.86 -4.93
N SER A 33 -20.33 -29.70 -3.67
CA SER A 33 -21.29 -29.50 -2.58
C SER A 33 -21.48 -28.00 -2.32
N PRO A 34 -22.72 -27.48 -2.23
CA PRO A 34 -22.97 -26.08 -1.89
C PRO A 34 -22.34 -25.70 -0.54
N GLU A 35 -22.29 -26.63 0.42
CA GLU A 35 -21.62 -26.42 1.71
C GLU A 35 -20.13 -26.08 1.56
N ASN A 36 -19.42 -26.76 0.66
CA ASN A 36 -18.00 -26.52 0.42
C ASN A 36 -17.76 -25.17 -0.28
N GLU A 37 -18.69 -24.73 -1.14
CA GLU A 37 -18.64 -23.39 -1.76
C GLU A 37 -18.76 -22.28 -0.70
N TYR A 38 -19.71 -22.40 0.23
CA TYR A 38 -19.88 -21.44 1.32
C TYR A 38 -18.65 -21.39 2.24
N LEU A 39 -18.13 -22.54 2.64
CA LEU A 39 -16.92 -22.64 3.47
C LEU A 39 -15.71 -22.00 2.77
N LEU A 40 -15.56 -22.21 1.46
CA LEU A 40 -14.49 -21.59 0.68
C LEU A 40 -14.62 -20.06 0.62
N ILE A 41 -15.84 -19.54 0.42
CA ILE A 41 -16.11 -18.10 0.42
C ILE A 41 -15.77 -17.49 1.78
N GLU A 42 -16.22 -18.11 2.87
CA GLU A 42 -15.97 -17.66 4.23
C GLU A 42 -14.47 -17.61 4.52
N GLU A 43 -13.74 -18.69 4.20
CA GLU A 43 -12.32 -18.79 4.48
C GLU A 43 -11.48 -17.83 3.62
N ALA A 44 -11.79 -17.70 2.32
CA ALA A 44 -11.14 -16.72 1.45
C ALA A 44 -11.36 -15.28 1.95
N THR A 45 -12.59 -14.98 2.39
CA THR A 45 -12.94 -13.67 2.96
C THR A 45 -12.22 -13.43 4.28
N ARG A 46 -12.06 -14.46 5.12
CA ARG A 46 -11.30 -14.40 6.38
C ARG A 46 -9.83 -14.04 6.13
N TYR A 47 -9.16 -14.72 5.19
CA TYR A 47 -7.76 -14.42 4.84
C TYR A 47 -7.59 -13.01 4.28
N GLY A 48 -8.55 -12.59 3.48
CA GLY A 48 -8.66 -11.22 3.02
C GLY A 48 -8.69 -10.20 4.14
N SER A 49 -9.73 -10.27 4.97
CA SER A 49 -9.93 -9.35 6.10
C SER A 49 -8.74 -9.36 7.05
N PHE A 50 -8.12 -10.53 7.26
CA PHE A 50 -6.89 -10.66 8.05
C PHE A 50 -5.72 -9.87 7.46
N ALA A 51 -5.55 -9.85 6.14
CA ALA A 51 -4.53 -9.02 5.49
C ALA A 51 -4.73 -7.52 5.75
N PHE A 52 -5.97 -7.02 5.63
CA PHE A 52 -6.28 -5.62 5.94
C PHE A 52 -6.20 -5.28 7.43
N LEU A 53 -6.49 -6.23 8.30
CA LEU A 53 -6.25 -6.07 9.74
C LEU A 53 -4.76 -5.83 10.02
N LEU A 54 -3.88 -6.65 9.45
CA LEU A 54 -2.43 -6.48 9.59
C LEU A 54 -1.95 -5.17 8.97
N PHE A 55 -2.43 -4.83 7.76
CA PHE A 55 -2.17 -3.52 7.13
C PHE A 55 -2.54 -2.37 8.07
N SER A 56 -3.71 -2.43 8.70
CA SER A 56 -4.21 -1.35 9.56
C SER A 56 -3.41 -1.24 10.85
N ILE A 57 -3.02 -2.36 11.47
CA ILE A 57 -2.15 -2.37 12.66
C ILE A 57 -0.79 -1.76 12.31
N ILE A 58 -0.16 -2.24 11.24
CA ILE A 58 1.14 -1.71 10.78
C ILE A 58 1.04 -0.23 10.46
N SER A 59 -0.03 0.18 9.77
CA SER A 59 -0.25 1.58 9.45
C SER A 59 -0.43 2.43 10.69
N LEU A 60 -1.24 1.99 11.64
CA LEU A 60 -1.54 2.73 12.87
C LEU A 60 -0.27 2.93 13.71
N LEU A 61 0.47 1.83 13.93
CA LEU A 61 1.74 1.89 14.64
C LEU A 61 2.73 2.78 13.89
N GLY A 62 2.85 2.64 12.57
CA GLY A 62 3.71 3.46 11.75
C GLY A 62 3.39 4.96 11.84
N THR A 63 2.11 5.34 11.75
CA THR A 63 1.68 6.75 11.84
C THR A 63 1.94 7.36 13.22
N PHE A 64 1.95 6.55 14.29
CA PHE A 64 2.33 7.04 15.62
C PHE A 64 3.86 7.11 15.79
N PHE A 65 4.58 6.05 15.42
CA PHE A 65 6.01 5.94 15.72
C PHE A 65 6.90 6.72 14.74
N PHE A 66 6.58 6.80 13.45
CA PHE A 66 7.44 7.46 12.48
C PHE A 66 7.61 8.97 12.74
N PRO A 67 6.56 9.76 13.04
CA PRO A 67 6.71 11.17 13.39
C PRO A 67 7.50 11.36 14.69
N LEU A 68 7.20 10.57 15.73
CA LEU A 68 7.91 10.64 17.01
C LEU A 68 9.39 10.36 16.85
N PHE A 69 9.73 9.37 16.03
CA PHE A 69 11.11 9.00 15.73
C PHE A 69 11.88 10.13 15.02
N ILE A 70 11.20 10.92 14.17
CA ILE A 70 11.82 12.05 13.47
C ILE A 70 11.95 13.28 14.38
N SER A 71 10.97 13.54 15.26
CA SER A 71 11.01 14.67 16.19
C SER A 71 12.04 14.47 17.31
N GLU A 72 12.09 13.27 17.90
CA GLU A 72 12.81 13.01 19.16
C GLU A 72 14.19 12.35 18.96
N LYS A 73 14.95 12.77 17.94
CA LYS A 73 16.29 12.20 17.64
C LYS A 73 17.25 12.27 18.84
N LYS A 74 17.20 13.35 19.63
CA LYS A 74 18.04 13.55 20.83
C LYS A 74 17.70 12.56 21.96
N LEU A 75 16.41 12.31 22.18
CA LEU A 75 15.94 11.33 23.16
C LEU A 75 16.36 9.90 22.77
N PHE A 76 16.21 9.54 21.50
CA PHE A 76 16.68 8.24 20.99
C PHE A 76 18.20 8.09 21.07
N LYS A 77 18.97 9.17 20.87
CA LYS A 77 20.45 9.18 21.03
C LYS A 77 20.84 8.83 22.46
N TYR A 78 20.11 9.37 23.42
CA TYR A 78 20.32 9.11 24.85
C TYR A 78 19.92 7.68 25.24
N ILE A 79 18.74 7.22 24.83
CA ILE A 79 18.19 5.90 25.17
C ILE A 79 19.00 4.77 24.52
N LEU A 80 19.34 4.88 23.23
CA LEU A 80 19.82 3.73 22.44
C LEU A 80 21.34 3.50 22.51
N ARG A 81 22.14 4.44 23.07
CA ARG A 81 23.60 4.37 23.34
C ARG A 81 24.42 3.46 22.38
N ALA A 82 24.15 3.50 21.07
CA ALA A 82 24.68 2.53 20.10
C ALA A 82 25.44 3.22 18.95
N LYS A 83 26.53 2.59 18.49
CA LYS A 83 27.38 3.07 17.38
C LYS A 83 26.66 3.20 16.02
N CYS A 84 25.52 2.51 15.84
CA CYS A 84 24.68 2.59 14.63
C CYS A 84 23.97 3.95 14.46
N PHE A 85 24.06 4.85 15.44
CA PHE A 85 23.31 6.10 15.49
C PHE A 85 23.73 7.16 14.46
N SER A 86 24.94 7.08 13.90
CA SER A 86 25.37 8.01 12.84
C SER A 86 24.49 7.92 11.57
N ILE A 87 23.92 6.74 11.31
CA ILE A 87 23.00 6.51 10.20
C ILE A 87 21.61 7.12 10.51
N LEU A 88 21.18 7.01 11.78
CA LEU A 88 19.89 7.51 12.28
C LEU A 88 19.80 9.05 12.28
N GLU A 89 20.91 9.74 12.56
CA GLU A 89 20.99 11.19 12.55
C GLU A 89 20.67 11.78 11.15
N LYS A 90 21.05 11.05 10.08
CA LYS A 90 20.84 11.42 8.67
C LYS A 90 19.45 11.11 8.13
N ILE A 91 18.56 10.46 8.89
CA ILE A 91 17.20 10.17 8.43
C ILE A 91 16.37 11.47 8.44
N ASN A 92 16.09 11.97 7.25
CA ASN A 92 15.26 13.16 7.03
C ASN A 92 13.84 12.76 6.63
N ILE A 93 12.88 13.69 6.78
CA ILE A 93 11.48 13.48 6.37
C ILE A 93 11.42 13.08 4.89
N HIS A 94 12.18 13.79 4.05
CA HIS A 94 12.32 13.47 2.62
C HIS A 94 12.83 12.04 2.36
N PHE A 95 13.89 11.63 3.05
CA PHE A 95 14.45 10.28 2.92
C PHE A 95 13.43 9.22 3.33
N LEU A 96 12.73 9.43 4.45
CA LEU A 96 11.71 8.50 4.91
C LEU A 96 10.55 8.39 3.90
N TRP A 97 10.15 9.52 3.30
CA TRP A 97 9.10 9.53 2.29
C TRP A 97 9.52 8.82 0.99
N THR A 98 10.75 9.05 0.51
CA THR A 98 11.34 8.28 -0.61
C THR A 98 11.41 6.79 -0.28
N PHE A 99 11.80 6.43 0.95
CA PHE A 99 11.85 5.05 1.40
C PHE A 99 10.46 4.38 1.44
N GLY A 100 9.41 5.13 1.79
CA GLY A 100 8.03 4.67 1.68
C GLY A 100 7.67 4.28 0.24
N HIS A 101 7.94 5.16 -0.73
CA HIS A 101 7.71 4.88 -2.15
C HIS A 101 8.52 3.69 -2.68
N PHE A 102 9.75 3.52 -2.18
CA PHE A 102 10.58 2.36 -2.49
C PHE A 102 9.95 1.06 -1.98
N ILE A 103 9.54 1.01 -0.71
CA ILE A 103 8.85 -0.17 -0.14
C ILE A 103 7.59 -0.48 -0.93
N PHE A 104 6.76 0.51 -1.22
CA PHE A 104 5.53 0.31 -1.98
C PHE A 104 5.79 -0.24 -3.38
N SER A 105 6.75 0.35 -4.10
CA SER A 105 7.14 -0.12 -5.43
C SER A 105 7.64 -1.56 -5.39
N LEU A 106 8.53 -1.89 -4.45
CA LEU A 106 9.06 -3.24 -4.28
C LEU A 106 7.93 -4.25 -3.99
N CYS A 107 7.01 -3.91 -3.09
CA CYS A 107 5.85 -4.75 -2.76
C CYS A 107 4.97 -4.99 -3.99
N MET A 108 4.59 -3.92 -4.69
CA MET A 108 3.73 -3.98 -5.87
C MET A 108 4.39 -4.75 -7.02
N LEU A 109 5.66 -4.51 -7.32
CA LEU A 109 6.38 -5.23 -8.38
C LEU A 109 6.59 -6.72 -8.03
N SER A 110 6.78 -7.05 -6.75
CA SER A 110 6.95 -8.43 -6.30
C SER A 110 5.70 -9.32 -6.45
N THR A 111 4.52 -8.74 -6.70
CA THR A 111 3.23 -9.47 -6.82
C THR A 111 3.24 -10.55 -7.91
N ILE A 112 4.06 -10.40 -8.97
CA ILE A 112 4.21 -11.43 -10.02
C ILE A 112 4.75 -12.75 -9.46
N LEU A 113 5.52 -12.72 -8.38
CA LEU A 113 6.18 -13.90 -7.79
C LEU A 113 5.31 -14.60 -6.72
N VAL A 114 4.16 -14.02 -6.38
CA VAL A 114 3.29 -14.52 -5.33
C VAL A 114 2.52 -15.73 -5.82
N ARG A 115 2.65 -16.84 -5.09
CA ARG A 115 1.92 -18.10 -5.38
C ARG A 115 1.20 -18.66 -4.17
N THR A 116 1.34 -18.02 -3.02
CA THR A 116 0.76 -18.48 -1.76
C THR A 116 -0.03 -17.37 -1.08
N THR A 117 -1.12 -17.75 -0.41
CA THR A 117 -1.96 -16.82 0.34
C THR A 117 -1.16 -16.07 1.40
N THR A 118 -0.25 -16.75 2.10
CA THR A 118 0.60 -16.13 3.13
C THR A 118 1.52 -15.05 2.53
N GLN A 119 2.13 -15.29 1.37
CA GLN A 119 2.93 -14.26 0.68
C GLN A 119 2.07 -13.05 0.30
N ALA A 120 0.84 -13.27 -0.19
CA ALA A 120 -0.09 -12.19 -0.54
C ALA A 120 -0.45 -11.36 0.70
N VAL A 121 -0.79 -12.02 1.82
CA VAL A 121 -1.08 -11.36 3.10
C VAL A 121 0.09 -10.50 3.57
N VAL A 122 1.32 -11.02 3.50
CA VAL A 122 2.53 -10.30 3.93
C VAL A 122 2.78 -9.07 3.06
N ILE A 123 2.64 -9.17 1.73
CA ILE A 123 2.84 -8.03 0.83
C ILE A 123 1.82 -6.92 1.09
N ILE A 124 0.53 -7.28 1.25
CA ILE A 124 -0.52 -6.31 1.58
C ILE A 124 -0.25 -5.67 2.95
N ALA A 125 0.15 -6.45 3.95
CA ALA A 125 0.50 -5.93 5.27
C ALA A 125 1.68 -4.95 5.21
N LEU A 126 2.75 -5.26 4.46
CA LEU A 126 3.91 -4.40 4.27
C LEU A 126 3.59 -3.07 3.58
N CYS A 127 2.58 -3.05 2.69
CA CYS A 127 2.10 -1.80 2.09
C CYS A 127 1.56 -0.82 3.15
N GLY A 128 1.15 -1.32 4.33
CA GLY A 128 0.77 -0.49 5.48
C GLY A 128 1.90 0.42 5.97
N LEU A 129 3.17 0.01 5.83
CA LEU A 129 4.32 0.85 6.18
C LEU A 129 4.43 2.07 5.25
N SER A 130 4.30 1.84 3.94
CA SER A 130 4.30 2.97 2.99
C SER A 130 3.11 3.88 3.20
N TRP A 131 1.92 3.31 3.47
CA TRP A 131 0.73 4.09 3.75
C TRP A 131 0.92 4.97 4.98
N ALA A 132 1.47 4.42 6.06
CA ALA A 132 1.77 5.16 7.28
C ALA A 132 2.63 6.40 7.04
N ILE A 133 3.68 6.29 6.21
CA ILE A 133 4.61 7.39 5.92
C ILE A 133 3.90 8.48 5.10
N THR A 134 3.18 8.10 4.05
CA THR A 134 2.50 9.04 3.14
C THR A 134 1.37 9.80 3.82
N LEU A 135 0.78 9.27 4.89
CA LEU A 135 -0.29 9.94 5.64
C LEU A 135 0.15 11.24 6.32
N TRP A 136 1.43 11.40 6.66
CA TRP A 136 1.89 12.55 7.43
C TRP A 136 3.07 13.29 6.79
N ALA A 137 3.99 12.58 6.12
CA ALA A 137 5.20 13.17 5.56
C ALA A 137 4.95 14.39 4.64
N PRO A 138 4.06 14.33 3.62
CA PRO A 138 3.80 15.48 2.76
C PRO A 138 3.20 16.67 3.52
N PHE A 139 2.28 16.41 4.46
CA PHE A 139 1.68 17.47 5.28
C PHE A 139 2.71 18.14 6.20
N SER A 140 3.63 17.37 6.78
CA SER A 140 4.73 17.93 7.58
C SER A 140 5.68 18.77 6.74
N LEU A 141 6.03 18.33 5.53
CA LEU A 141 6.88 19.11 4.62
C LEU A 141 6.21 20.44 4.22
N ILE A 142 4.94 20.39 3.83
CA ILE A 142 4.15 21.60 3.53
C ILE A 142 4.12 22.54 4.75
N ALA A 143 3.88 22.01 5.95
CA ALA A 143 3.83 22.83 7.17
C ALA A 143 5.15 23.53 7.48
N ILE A 144 6.29 22.84 7.31
CA ILE A 144 7.63 23.43 7.50
C ILE A 144 7.85 24.58 6.51
N GLU A 145 7.51 24.39 5.23
CA GLU A 145 7.68 25.41 4.19
C GLU A 145 6.80 26.64 4.46
N LEU A 146 5.54 26.44 4.85
CA LEU A 146 4.63 27.55 5.18
C LEU A 146 5.11 28.34 6.40
N SER A 147 5.67 27.64 7.40
CA SER A 147 6.24 28.28 8.58
C SER A 147 7.49 29.08 8.23
N SER A 148 8.36 28.54 7.37
CA SER A 148 9.59 29.20 6.92
C SER A 148 9.29 30.48 6.13
N ASN A 149 8.27 30.45 5.26
CA ASN A 149 7.90 31.60 4.42
C ASN A 149 6.92 32.59 5.09
N ASN A 150 6.53 32.39 6.36
CA ASN A 150 5.50 33.17 7.06
C ASN A 150 4.13 33.19 6.33
N GLU A 151 3.81 32.14 5.56
CA GLU A 151 2.60 32.04 4.74
C GLU A 151 1.51 31.19 5.40
N LEU A 152 1.53 31.04 6.73
CA LEU A 152 0.58 30.21 7.47
C LEU A 152 -0.90 30.61 7.20
N HIS A 153 -1.15 31.88 6.92
CA HIS A 153 -2.46 32.42 6.55
C HIS A 153 -3.00 31.85 5.21
N ARG A 154 -2.13 31.34 4.33
CA ARG A 154 -2.49 30.69 3.04
C ARG A 154 -2.60 29.17 3.14
N SER A 155 -2.45 28.60 4.34
CA SER A 155 -2.49 27.16 4.58
C SER A 155 -3.75 26.49 4.02
N GLY A 156 -4.93 27.05 4.27
CA GLY A 156 -6.19 26.52 3.74
C GLY A 156 -6.18 26.35 2.22
N THR A 157 -5.66 27.33 1.48
CA THR A 157 -5.56 27.27 0.01
C THR A 157 -4.56 26.22 -0.44
N ILE A 158 -3.36 26.17 0.17
CA ILE A 158 -2.30 25.23 -0.20
C ILE A 158 -2.73 23.78 0.10
N LEU A 159 -3.36 23.53 1.26
CA LEU A 159 -3.91 22.21 1.60
C LEU A 159 -5.07 21.82 0.65
N GLY A 160 -5.91 22.77 0.24
CA GLY A 160 -6.96 22.53 -0.74
C GLY A 160 -6.41 22.10 -2.11
N VAL A 161 -5.35 22.77 -2.57
CA VAL A 161 -4.63 22.41 -3.80
C VAL A 161 -4.00 21.01 -3.66
N HIS A 162 -3.35 20.70 -2.53
CA HIS A 162 -2.82 19.36 -2.26
C HIS A 162 -3.90 18.28 -2.35
N ASN A 163 -5.07 18.48 -1.73
CA ASN A 163 -6.17 17.52 -1.80
C ASN A 163 -6.68 17.31 -3.24
N THR A 164 -6.65 18.36 -4.05
CA THR A 164 -6.97 18.28 -5.48
C THR A 164 -5.96 17.41 -6.23
N PHE A 165 -4.67 17.54 -5.93
CA PHE A 165 -3.61 16.70 -6.48
C PHE A 165 -3.64 15.23 -6.01
N VAL A 166 -4.28 14.94 -4.87
CA VAL A 166 -4.53 13.56 -4.43
C VAL A 166 -5.74 12.96 -5.15
N THR A 167 -6.82 13.72 -5.26
CA THR A 167 -8.11 13.21 -5.76
C THR A 167 -8.17 13.06 -7.28
N ILE A 168 -7.55 13.96 -8.05
CA ILE A 168 -7.55 13.88 -9.53
C ILE A 168 -6.89 12.56 -10.01
N PRO A 169 -5.67 12.21 -9.57
CA PRO A 169 -5.06 10.93 -9.95
C PRO A 169 -5.83 9.71 -9.44
N GLN A 170 -6.51 9.81 -8.28
CA GLN A 170 -7.32 8.72 -7.75
C GLN A 170 -8.50 8.39 -8.69
N VAL A 171 -9.21 9.41 -9.17
CA VAL A 171 -10.30 9.22 -10.14
C VAL A 171 -9.77 8.62 -11.45
N LEU A 172 -8.66 9.14 -11.97
CA LEU A 172 -8.03 8.60 -13.18
C LEU A 172 -7.59 7.14 -13.00
N SER A 173 -7.10 6.78 -11.81
CA SER A 173 -6.69 5.42 -11.48
C SER A 173 -7.86 4.44 -11.50
N ILE A 174 -9.04 4.85 -11.00
CA ILE A 174 -10.26 4.01 -11.03
C ILE A 174 -10.68 3.73 -12.47
N ILE A 175 -10.63 4.75 -13.34
CA ILE A 175 -10.94 4.60 -14.77
C ILE A 175 -9.94 3.63 -15.41
N MET A 176 -8.64 3.78 -15.13
CA MET A 176 -7.59 2.92 -15.65
C MET A 176 -7.77 1.45 -15.21
N VAL A 177 -8.15 1.22 -13.95
CA VAL A 177 -8.48 -0.13 -13.44
C VAL A 177 -9.64 -0.75 -14.22
N GLY A 178 -10.68 0.02 -14.51
CA GLY A 178 -11.81 -0.45 -15.33
C GLY A 178 -11.40 -0.83 -16.76
N ILE A 179 -10.50 -0.04 -17.38
CA ILE A 179 -9.94 -0.34 -18.70
C ILE A 179 -9.13 -1.64 -18.64
N ILE A 180 -8.27 -1.81 -17.63
CA ILE A 180 -7.45 -3.01 -17.47
C ILE A 180 -8.34 -4.23 -17.36
N PHE A 181 -9.33 -4.24 -16.46
CA PHE A 181 -10.26 -5.37 -16.31
C PHE A 181 -10.98 -5.75 -17.60
N LYS A 182 -11.34 -4.75 -18.43
CA LYS A 182 -11.93 -5.00 -19.74
C LYS A 182 -10.95 -5.64 -20.72
N LEU A 183 -9.68 -5.23 -20.70
CA LEU A 183 -8.64 -5.72 -21.61
C LEU A 183 -8.10 -7.10 -21.21
N THR A 184 -7.93 -7.36 -19.92
CA THR A 184 -7.38 -8.62 -19.40
C THR A 184 -8.43 -9.73 -19.29
N GLY A 185 -9.71 -9.41 -19.51
CA GLY A 185 -10.80 -10.38 -19.44
C GLY A 185 -11.09 -10.82 -18.00
N TYR A 186 -11.22 -9.84 -17.09
CA TYR A 186 -11.47 -10.06 -15.67
C TYR A 186 -12.51 -11.14 -15.41
N LYS A 187 -12.14 -12.14 -14.59
CA LYS A 187 -13.02 -13.22 -14.17
C LYS A 187 -13.66 -12.86 -12.85
N LYS A 188 -14.96 -13.15 -12.73
CA LYS A 188 -15.66 -12.91 -11.46
C LYS A 188 -15.13 -13.90 -10.44
N PHE A 189 -14.93 -13.42 -9.22
CA PHE A 189 -14.52 -14.27 -8.10
C PHE A 189 -15.44 -15.49 -7.88
N GLU A 190 -16.74 -15.38 -8.17
CA GLU A 190 -17.69 -16.50 -8.12
C GLU A 190 -17.34 -17.63 -9.09
N ASP A 191 -16.87 -17.31 -10.30
CA ASP A 191 -16.48 -18.31 -11.30
C ASP A 191 -15.17 -19.02 -10.91
N ILE A 192 -14.28 -18.30 -10.21
CA ILE A 192 -13.03 -18.84 -9.66
C ILE A 192 -13.33 -19.80 -8.50
N ILE A 193 -14.23 -19.45 -7.57
CA ILE A 193 -14.64 -20.32 -6.45
C ILE A 193 -15.28 -21.62 -6.95
N LYS A 194 -16.08 -21.54 -8.02
CA LYS A 194 -16.71 -22.70 -8.65
C LYS A 194 -15.72 -23.55 -9.44
N CYS A 195 -14.43 -23.19 -9.41
CA CYS A 195 -13.34 -23.83 -10.15
C CYS A 195 -13.65 -23.97 -11.65
N ARG A 196 -14.47 -23.06 -12.18
CA ARG A 196 -14.86 -23.01 -13.60
C ARG A 196 -13.78 -22.31 -14.42
N ASP A 197 -13.26 -21.23 -13.87
CA ASP A 197 -12.19 -20.44 -14.45
C ASP A 197 -11.01 -20.37 -13.47
N ASN A 198 -9.79 -20.31 -14.02
CA ASN A 198 -8.60 -20.01 -13.22
C ASN A 198 -8.52 -18.51 -12.94
N MET A 199 -7.74 -18.14 -11.92
CA MET A 199 -7.44 -16.74 -11.65
C MET A 199 -6.79 -16.08 -12.87
N ASP A 200 -7.23 -14.87 -13.19
CA ASP A 200 -6.64 -14.05 -14.22
C ASP A 200 -5.57 -13.09 -13.65
N TYR A 201 -4.71 -12.58 -14.54
CA TYR A 201 -3.61 -11.70 -14.16
C TYR A 201 -4.03 -10.23 -13.96
N SER A 202 -5.33 -9.88 -13.91
CA SER A 202 -5.76 -8.47 -13.89
C SER A 202 -5.23 -7.70 -12.68
N PHE A 203 -5.36 -8.24 -11.47
CA PHE A 203 -4.85 -7.57 -10.26
C PHE A 203 -3.34 -7.40 -10.30
N ILE A 204 -2.62 -8.36 -10.86
CA ILE A 204 -1.18 -8.29 -11.03
C ILE A 204 -0.84 -7.11 -11.94
N TRP A 205 -1.47 -6.97 -13.11
CA TRP A 205 -1.26 -5.82 -13.99
C TRP A 205 -1.54 -4.47 -13.32
N ILE A 206 -2.63 -4.38 -12.56
CA ILE A 206 -2.99 -3.17 -11.81
C ILE A 206 -1.89 -2.83 -10.79
N PHE A 207 -1.40 -3.82 -10.03
CA PHE A 207 -0.32 -3.62 -9.07
C PHE A 207 1.00 -3.27 -9.75
N GLN A 208 1.34 -3.86 -10.89
CA GLN A 208 2.58 -3.51 -11.60
C GLN A 208 2.57 -2.05 -12.07
N ILE A 209 1.46 -1.59 -12.63
CA ILE A 209 1.31 -0.20 -13.09
C ILE A 209 1.41 0.77 -11.91
N SER A 210 0.81 0.44 -10.75
CA SER A 210 0.97 1.26 -9.53
C SER A 210 2.41 1.23 -9.00
N GLY A 211 3.08 0.08 -9.07
CA GLY A 211 4.49 -0.07 -8.70
C GLY A 211 5.43 0.79 -9.55
N ILE A 212 5.20 0.84 -10.87
CA ILE A 212 5.95 1.70 -11.81
C ILE A 212 5.68 3.18 -11.53
N SER A 213 4.40 3.56 -11.33
CA SER A 213 4.04 4.92 -10.97
C SER A 213 4.72 5.38 -9.67
N SER A 214 4.84 4.48 -8.68
CA SER A 214 5.56 4.76 -7.44
C SER A 214 7.08 4.96 -7.64
N ILE A 215 7.70 4.35 -8.65
CA ILE A 215 9.10 4.64 -8.99
C ILE A 215 9.24 6.08 -9.48
N ILE A 216 8.30 6.55 -10.29
CA ILE A 216 8.28 7.94 -10.76
C ILE A 216 8.12 8.89 -9.56
N ALA A 217 7.19 8.58 -8.64
CA ALA A 217 7.02 9.34 -7.41
C ALA A 217 8.31 9.35 -6.56
N MET A 218 8.95 8.19 -6.39
CA MET A 218 10.22 8.05 -5.68
C MET A 218 11.31 8.95 -6.28
N TYR A 219 11.44 8.99 -7.61
CA TYR A 219 12.38 9.86 -8.31
C TYR A 219 12.08 11.35 -8.07
N LEU A 220 10.80 11.75 -8.14
CA LEU A 220 10.39 13.13 -7.87
C LEU A 220 10.69 13.54 -6.42
N THR A 221 10.40 12.67 -5.45
CA THR A 221 10.72 12.94 -4.04
C THR A 221 12.23 13.01 -3.79
N PHE A 222 13.01 12.16 -4.45
CA PHE A 222 14.48 12.24 -4.38
C PHE A 222 15.04 13.53 -4.99
N LYS A 223 14.45 13.99 -6.09
CA LYS A 223 14.79 15.28 -6.69
C LYS A 223 14.46 16.46 -5.77
N LEU A 224 13.33 16.40 -5.06
CA LEU A 224 12.98 17.39 -4.03
C LEU A 224 14.02 17.43 -2.92
N TYR A 225 14.44 16.27 -2.40
CA TYR A 225 15.49 16.19 -1.37
C TYR A 225 16.80 16.84 -1.81
N THR A 226 17.22 16.62 -3.06
CA THR A 226 18.49 17.13 -3.59
C THR A 226 18.45 18.65 -3.84
N ASN A 227 17.28 19.19 -4.19
CA ASN A 227 17.11 20.59 -4.53
C ASN A 227 16.83 21.49 -3.32
N ASP A 228 16.50 20.91 -2.17
CA ASP A 228 16.17 21.66 -0.96
C ASP A 228 17.45 22.20 -0.29
N SER A 229 17.85 23.41 -0.71
CA SER A 229 18.97 24.17 -0.12
C SER A 229 18.64 24.74 1.27
N SER A 230 17.43 24.52 1.80
CA SER A 230 16.98 24.99 3.11
C SER A 230 17.61 24.20 4.27
N TYR A 231 18.12 22.99 4.01
CA TYR A 231 18.80 22.17 5.01
C TYR A 231 20.11 22.79 5.54
N GLU A 232 20.79 23.63 4.75
CA GLU A 232 21.96 24.38 5.24
C GLU A 232 21.58 25.56 6.15
N ARG A 233 20.34 26.06 6.07
CA ARG A 233 19.88 27.21 6.86
C ARG A 233 19.28 26.85 8.22
N HIS A 234 18.86 25.61 8.44
CA HIS A 234 18.19 25.17 9.69
C HIS A 234 18.93 24.01 10.37
N GLY A 235 20.26 24.03 10.31
CA GLY A 235 21.10 23.18 11.15
C GLY A 235 20.71 23.32 12.62
N ILE A 236 19.99 22.32 13.11
CA ILE A 236 19.93 21.93 14.52
C ILE A 236 20.89 20.76 14.70
#